data_AF-F0KFK7-F1
#
_entry.id   AF-F0KFK7-F1
#
_cell.length_a   1.000
_cell.length_b   1.000
_cell.length_c   1.000
_cell.angle_alpha   90.00
_cell.angle_beta   90.00
_cell.angle_gamma   90.00
#
_symmetry.space_group_name_H-M   'P 1'
#
loop_
_entity.id
_entity.type
_entity.pdbx_description
1 polymer ?
#
loop_
_entity_poly.entity_id
_entity_poly.type
_entity_poly.pdbx_seq_one_letter_code
_entity_poly.pdbx_strand_id
1 'polypeptide(L)'
;MNPEHINLKQTQSIQSNHIENLKIISVNKFIFLSLISFGLYPIWWMFKAWRFFLIKDKLNIMPAARAIFSILFLYSLFNHIKNYAKEQGYTNDFSSGWMYLGYLIASLLVGLPDPYWLISLCSIIFLIPAFKALNYAQKQLNTTIEQEKFNTPQIILIIIGSIMWLLILVSFVILFLYQ
;
A
#
# COMPACT_ATOMS: atom_id res chain seq x y z
N MET A 1 10.52 12.44 39.84
CA MET A 1 10.01 12.12 38.50
C MET A 1 11.17 11.52 37.72
N ASN A 2 11.24 10.18 37.63
CA ASN A 2 12.42 9.44 37.12
C ASN A 2 12.28 9.23 35.60
N PRO A 3 13.19 9.74 34.74
CA PRO A 3 13.03 9.66 33.29
C PRO A 3 13.69 8.43 32.62
N GLU A 4 14.23 7.45 33.35
CA GLU A 4 15.17 6.47 32.75
C GLU A 4 14.70 4.99 32.64
N HIS A 5 13.46 4.73 32.20
CA HIS A 5 13.09 3.37 31.77
C HIS A 5 12.26 3.34 30.48
N ILE A 6 12.65 4.13 29.47
CA ILE A 6 12.27 3.76 28.09
C ILE A 6 13.04 2.48 27.78
N ASN A 7 12.35 1.34 27.86
CA ASN A 7 12.92 0.01 27.66
C ASN A 7 13.70 -0.04 26.34
N LEU A 8 14.95 -0.53 26.34
CA LEU A 8 15.79 -0.65 25.14
C LEU A 8 15.05 -1.34 23.98
N LYS A 9 14.19 -2.32 24.25
CA LYS A 9 13.35 -2.97 23.23
C LYS A 9 12.29 -2.03 22.65
N GLN A 10 11.71 -1.17 23.47
CA GLN A 10 10.73 -0.17 23.04
C GLN A 10 11.41 0.91 22.18
N THR A 11 12.57 1.42 22.58
CA THR A 11 13.38 2.36 21.78
C THR A 11 13.80 1.75 20.45
N GLN A 12 14.29 0.51 20.45
CA GLN A 12 14.63 -0.25 19.25
C GLN A 12 13.41 -0.47 18.34
N SER A 13 12.25 -0.80 18.91
CA SER A 13 11.02 -0.97 18.14
C SER A 13 10.55 0.34 17.53
N ILE A 14 10.63 1.47 18.24
CA ILE A 14 10.25 2.79 17.72
C ILE A 14 11.20 3.21 16.58
N GLN A 15 12.50 2.98 16.76
CA GLN A 15 13.52 3.30 15.78
C GLN A 15 13.42 2.40 14.52
N SER A 16 13.23 1.09 14.68
CA SER A 16 13.08 0.17 13.54
C SER A 16 11.84 0.51 12.70
N ASN A 17 10.76 0.83 13.40
CA ASN A 17 9.50 1.28 12.81
C ASN A 17 9.64 2.61 12.06
N HIS A 18 10.37 3.57 12.64
CA HIS A 18 10.68 4.83 11.98
C HIS A 18 11.49 4.60 10.70
N ILE A 19 12.53 3.79 10.76
CA ILE A 19 13.35 3.42 9.59
C ILE A 19 12.50 2.73 8.52
N GLU A 20 11.58 1.85 8.92
CA GLU A 20 10.68 1.20 7.98
C GLU A 20 9.79 2.20 7.25
N ASN A 21 9.26 3.21 7.94
CA ASN A 21 8.43 4.26 7.34
C ASN A 21 9.17 5.11 6.31
N LEU A 22 10.49 5.26 6.46
CA LEU A 22 11.36 5.98 5.53
C LEU A 22 11.77 5.16 4.30
N LYS A 23 11.48 3.84 4.28
CA LYS A 23 11.79 3.01 3.11
C LYS A 23 10.75 3.22 2.02
N ILE A 24 11.20 3.60 0.84
CA ILE A 24 10.35 3.68 -0.36
C ILE A 24 10.67 2.54 -1.33
N ILE A 25 9.69 2.17 -2.17
CA ILE A 25 9.87 1.16 -3.21
C ILE A 25 9.50 1.75 -4.57
N SER A 26 10.02 1.16 -5.65
CA SER A 26 9.65 1.56 -7.01
C SER A 26 8.18 1.24 -7.33
N VAL A 27 7.61 1.97 -8.30
CA VAL A 27 6.24 1.75 -8.77
C VAL A 27 6.05 0.33 -9.32
N ASN A 28 7.03 -0.17 -10.08
CA ASN A 28 6.98 -1.53 -10.63
C ASN A 28 6.90 -2.58 -9.53
N LYS A 29 7.68 -2.39 -8.45
CA LYS A 29 7.65 -3.27 -7.27
C LYS A 29 6.32 -3.20 -6.55
N PHE A 30 5.73 -2.01 -6.41
CA PHE A 30 4.40 -1.84 -5.84
C PHE A 30 3.32 -2.57 -6.66
N ILE A 31 3.32 -2.41 -7.99
CA ILE A 31 2.39 -3.10 -8.89
C ILE A 31 2.56 -4.62 -8.77
N PHE A 32 3.79 -5.11 -8.89
CA PHE A 32 4.09 -6.54 -8.79
C PHE A 32 3.61 -7.12 -7.46
N LEU A 33 3.95 -6.48 -6.34
CA LEU A 33 3.53 -6.93 -5.01
C LEU A 33 2.01 -6.87 -4.84
N SER A 34 1.33 -5.93 -5.49
CA SER A 34 -0.14 -5.82 -5.43
C SER A 34 -0.83 -6.96 -6.20
N LEU A 35 -0.31 -7.31 -7.38
CA LEU A 35 -0.85 -8.40 -8.19
C LEU A 35 -0.54 -9.77 -7.59
N ILE A 36 0.69 -10.00 -7.14
CA ILE A 36 1.08 -11.30 -6.57
C ILE A 36 0.31 -11.61 -5.27
N SER A 37 -0.12 -10.57 -4.54
CA SER A 37 -0.82 -10.69 -3.25
C SER A 37 -2.33 -10.52 -3.35
N PHE A 38 -2.92 -10.52 -4.55
CA PHE A 38 -4.37 -10.36 -4.73
C PHE A 38 -4.94 -9.08 -4.10
N GLY A 39 -4.20 -7.97 -4.14
CA GLY A 39 -4.62 -6.70 -3.56
C GLY A 39 -4.39 -6.55 -2.05
N LEU A 40 -3.77 -7.53 -1.37
CA LEU A 40 -3.41 -7.40 0.05
C LEU A 40 -2.25 -6.42 0.29
N TYR A 41 -1.26 -6.37 -0.61
CA TYR A 41 -0.12 -5.46 -0.46
C TYR A 41 -0.51 -3.97 -0.45
N PRO A 42 -1.46 -3.49 -1.27
CA PRO A 42 -2.05 -2.17 -1.14
C PRO A 42 -2.55 -1.83 0.27
N ILE A 43 -3.15 -2.79 0.98
CA ILE A 43 -3.61 -2.59 2.36
C ILE A 43 -2.42 -2.30 3.28
N TRP A 44 -1.36 -3.09 3.15
CA TRP A 44 -0.11 -2.84 3.89
C TRP A 44 0.50 -1.47 3.54
N TRP A 45 0.48 -1.07 2.27
CA TRP A 45 0.94 0.26 1.86
C TRP A 45 0.08 1.39 2.47
N MET A 46 -1.25 1.24 2.49
CA MET A 46 -2.15 2.22 3.11
C MET A 46 -1.89 2.37 4.61
N PHE A 47 -1.62 1.26 5.32
CA PHE A 47 -1.18 1.30 6.71
C PHE A 47 0.10 2.13 6.87
N LYS A 48 1.10 1.86 6.02
CA LYS A 48 2.37 2.59 6.04
C LYS A 48 2.19 4.07 5.76
N ALA A 49 1.36 4.43 4.78
CA ALA A 49 1.05 5.81 4.43
C ALA A 49 0.36 6.54 5.58
N TRP A 50 -0.66 5.93 6.20
CA TRP A 50 -1.32 6.52 7.38
C TRP A 50 -0.36 6.67 8.57
N ARG A 51 0.54 5.69 8.77
CA ARG A 51 1.54 5.74 9.82
C ARG A 51 2.55 6.87 9.60
N PHE A 52 2.94 7.11 8.35
CA PHE A 52 3.78 8.24 7.99
C PHE A 52 3.12 9.57 8.42
N PHE A 53 1.83 9.79 8.07
CA PHE A 53 1.10 10.99 8.48
C PHE A 53 0.85 11.07 10.00
N LEU A 54 0.65 9.94 10.67
CA LEU A 54 0.56 9.90 12.14
C LEU A 54 1.82 10.49 12.78
N ILE A 55 3.01 10.12 12.29
CA ILE A 55 4.28 10.59 12.85
C ILE A 55 4.57 12.03 12.42
N LYS A 56 4.41 12.34 11.13
CA LYS A 56 4.68 13.65 10.53
C LYS A 56 3.80 14.74 11.15
N ASP A 57 2.49 14.52 11.18
CA ASP A 57 1.49 15.52 11.57
C ASP A 57 1.01 15.35 13.01
N LYS A 58 1.61 14.41 13.77
CA LYS A 58 1.25 14.07 15.16
C LYS A 58 -0.26 13.79 15.34
N LEU A 59 -0.85 13.11 14.37
CA LEU A 59 -2.29 12.82 14.36
C LEU A 59 -2.64 11.77 15.42
N ASN A 60 -3.75 11.97 16.12
CA ASN A 60 -4.31 10.94 17.00
C ASN A 60 -5.21 9.98 16.20
N ILE A 61 -4.60 9.09 15.43
CA ILE A 61 -5.29 8.13 14.55
C ILE A 61 -4.76 6.72 14.76
N MET A 62 -5.52 5.72 14.30
CA MET A 62 -5.10 4.32 14.30
C MET A 62 -4.86 3.85 12.85
N PRO A 63 -3.60 3.81 12.35
CA PRO A 63 -3.29 3.52 10.95
C PRO A 63 -3.78 2.15 10.49
N ALA A 64 -3.69 1.13 11.36
CA ALA A 64 -4.10 -0.23 11.03
C ALA A 64 -5.61 -0.31 10.76
N ALA A 65 -6.43 0.31 11.60
CA ALA A 65 -7.87 0.38 11.40
C ALA A 65 -8.22 1.11 10.10
N ARG A 66 -7.56 2.23 9.80
CA ARG A 66 -7.80 2.97 8.55
C ARG A 66 -7.39 2.21 7.29
N ALA A 67 -6.40 1.32 7.39
CA ALA A 67 -5.99 0.45 6.29
C ALA A 67 -6.98 -0.70 6.07
N ILE A 68 -7.46 -1.34 7.13
CA ILE A 68 -8.46 -2.42 7.06
C ILE A 68 -9.80 -1.86 6.52
N PHE A 69 -10.23 -0.71 7.04
CA PHE A 69 -11.40 0.01 6.56
C PHE A 69 -11.05 1.02 5.45
N SER A 70 -10.15 0.63 4.54
CA SER A 70 -9.62 1.50 3.49
C SER A 70 -10.71 2.18 2.67
N ILE A 71 -11.81 1.49 2.37
CA ILE A 71 -12.96 2.03 1.62
C ILE A 71 -13.50 3.34 2.23
N LEU A 72 -13.46 3.49 3.56
CA LEU A 72 -13.93 4.71 4.23
C LEU A 72 -12.87 5.82 4.28
N PHE A 73 -11.59 5.43 4.37
CA PHE A 73 -10.50 6.37 4.64
C PHE A 73 -9.64 6.70 3.42
N LEU A 74 -9.80 6.00 2.30
CA LEU A 74 -8.93 6.13 1.13
C LEU A 74 -9.03 7.52 0.49
N TYR A 75 -10.24 8.07 0.37
CA TYR A 75 -10.43 9.45 -0.09
C TYR A 75 -9.66 10.45 0.78
N SER A 76 -9.75 10.31 2.11
CA SER A 76 -9.01 11.15 3.05
C SER A 76 -7.49 10.98 2.89
N LEU A 77 -7.02 9.73 2.72
CA LEU A 77 -5.61 9.42 2.51
C LEU A 77 -5.09 10.10 1.24
N PHE A 78 -5.84 10.02 0.14
CA PHE A 78 -5.51 10.69 -1.12
C PHE A 78 -5.38 12.20 -0.97
N ASN A 79 -6.27 12.84 -0.20
CA ASN A 79 -6.14 14.28 0.08
C ASN A 79 -4.88 14.62 0.90
N HIS A 80 -4.55 13.84 1.94
CA HIS A 80 -3.32 14.06 2.71
C HIS A 80 -2.08 13.92 1.83
N ILE A 81 -2.04 12.86 1.00
CA ILE A 81 -0.95 12.63 0.05
C ILE A 81 -0.85 13.76 -0.97
N LYS A 82 -1.96 14.16 -1.57
CA LYS A 82 -2.01 15.22 -2.58
C LYS A 82 -1.50 16.55 -2.00
N ASN A 83 -2.00 16.94 -0.83
CA ASN A 83 -1.61 18.20 -0.20
C ASN A 83 -0.13 18.18 0.17
N TYR A 84 0.33 17.10 0.82
CA TYR A 84 1.73 16.98 1.20
C TYR A 84 2.67 16.95 -0.02
N ALA A 85 2.32 16.22 -1.08
CA ALA A 85 3.12 16.19 -2.30
C ALA A 85 3.22 17.57 -2.95
N LYS A 86 2.12 18.35 -2.96
CA LYS A 86 2.13 19.74 -3.44
C LYS A 86 3.01 20.65 -2.59
N GLU A 87 3.01 20.51 -1.27
CA GLU A 87 3.91 21.25 -0.37
C GLU A 87 5.38 20.95 -0.66
N GLN A 88 5.68 19.73 -1.10
CA GLN A 88 7.02 19.34 -1.56
C GLN A 88 7.24 19.71 -3.04
N GLY A 89 6.37 20.46 -3.71
CA GLY A 89 6.59 20.88 -5.11
C GLY A 89 6.33 19.80 -6.17
N TYR A 90 5.56 18.74 -5.84
CA TYR A 90 5.11 17.78 -6.84
C TYR A 90 4.16 18.45 -7.84
N THR A 91 4.50 18.38 -9.13
CA THR A 91 3.78 19.08 -10.20
C THR A 91 2.62 18.27 -10.79
N ASN A 92 2.66 16.95 -10.69
CA ASN A 92 1.63 16.08 -11.26
C ASN A 92 0.42 15.99 -10.32
N ASP A 93 -0.64 16.73 -10.63
CA ASP A 93 -1.86 16.65 -9.84
C ASP A 93 -2.70 15.42 -10.21
N PHE A 94 -3.47 14.92 -9.24
CA PHE A 94 -4.50 13.92 -9.46
C PHE A 94 -5.77 14.29 -8.67
N SER A 95 -6.93 13.82 -9.12
CA SER A 95 -8.17 14.03 -8.39
C SER A 95 -8.36 12.92 -7.37
N SER A 96 -8.31 13.25 -6.08
CA SER A 96 -8.60 12.32 -4.98
C SER A 96 -9.98 11.67 -5.12
N GLY A 97 -10.98 12.45 -5.57
CA GLY A 97 -12.35 11.96 -5.75
C GLY A 97 -12.46 10.92 -6.87
N TRP A 98 -11.89 11.21 -8.05
CA TRP A 98 -11.93 10.28 -9.18
C TRP A 98 -11.09 9.03 -8.93
N MET A 99 -9.93 9.17 -8.29
CA MET A 99 -9.11 8.01 -7.91
C MET A 99 -9.83 7.14 -6.88
N TYR A 100 -10.48 7.76 -5.89
CA TYR A 100 -11.26 7.02 -4.90
C TYR A 100 -12.44 6.28 -5.55
N LEU A 101 -13.23 6.99 -6.36
CA LEU A 101 -14.40 6.43 -7.02
C LEU A 101 -14.00 5.29 -7.97
N GLY A 102 -12.92 5.46 -8.74
CA GLY A 102 -12.39 4.43 -9.61
C GLY A 102 -11.90 3.19 -8.84
N TYR A 103 -11.19 3.40 -7.73
CA TYR A 103 -10.77 2.30 -6.85
C TYR A 103 -11.99 1.56 -6.29
N LEU A 104 -13.00 2.28 -5.80
CA LEU A 104 -14.23 1.72 -5.24
C LEU A 104 -14.99 0.88 -6.29
N ILE A 105 -15.21 1.43 -7.48
CA ILE A 105 -15.93 0.71 -8.55
C ILE A 105 -15.13 -0.52 -8.97
N ALA A 106 -13.81 -0.38 -9.17
CA ALA A 106 -12.96 -1.49 -9.59
C ALA A 106 -12.86 -2.58 -8.52
N SER A 107 -12.84 -2.24 -7.23
CA SER A 107 -12.80 -3.23 -6.16
C SER A 107 -14.11 -4.02 -6.03
N LEU A 108 -15.26 -3.41 -6.35
CA LEU A 108 -16.56 -4.10 -6.38
C LEU A 108 -16.68 -5.15 -7.49
N LEU A 109 -15.83 -5.09 -8.53
CA LEU A 109 -15.79 -6.09 -9.60
C LEU A 109 -15.32 -7.48 -9.11
N VAL A 110 -14.88 -7.60 -7.86
CA VAL A 110 -14.56 -8.90 -7.25
C VAL A 110 -15.80 -9.82 -7.18
N GLY A 111 -17.01 -9.24 -7.21
CA GLY A 111 -18.26 -10.00 -7.23
C GLY A 111 -18.64 -10.59 -8.60
N LEU A 112 -17.82 -10.41 -9.64
CA LEU A 112 -18.08 -10.99 -10.95
C LEU A 112 -17.87 -12.52 -10.95
N PRO A 113 -18.55 -13.27 -11.83
CA PRO A 113 -18.34 -14.72 -11.97
C PRO A 113 -16.90 -15.08 -12.37
N ASP A 114 -16.49 -16.31 -12.11
CA ASP A 114 -15.21 -16.83 -12.59
C ASP A 114 -15.13 -16.78 -14.13
N PRO A 115 -14.00 -16.35 -14.74
CA PRO A 115 -12.76 -15.84 -14.12
C PRO A 115 -12.71 -14.30 -13.96
N TYR A 116 -13.82 -13.60 -14.22
CA TYR A 116 -13.87 -12.14 -14.39
C TYR A 116 -13.57 -11.34 -13.12
N TRP A 117 -13.69 -11.92 -11.92
CA TRP A 117 -13.32 -11.26 -10.67
C TRP A 117 -11.86 -10.78 -10.65
N LEU A 118 -10.97 -11.41 -11.44
CA LEU A 118 -9.56 -10.99 -11.57
C LEU A 118 -9.41 -9.55 -12.07
N ILE A 119 -10.41 -9.01 -12.78
CA ILE A 119 -10.42 -7.60 -13.22
C ILE A 119 -10.37 -6.65 -12.00
N SER A 120 -10.89 -7.05 -10.84
CA SER A 120 -10.80 -6.25 -9.61
C SER A 120 -9.37 -5.99 -9.14
N LEU A 121 -8.40 -6.84 -9.53
CA LEU A 121 -6.98 -6.63 -9.23
C LEU A 121 -6.43 -5.38 -9.93
N CYS A 122 -7.04 -4.96 -11.04
CA CYS A 122 -6.69 -3.71 -11.74
C CYS A 122 -7.09 -2.45 -10.96
N SER A 123 -7.83 -2.56 -9.85
CA SER A 123 -8.11 -1.44 -8.94
C SER A 123 -6.83 -0.72 -8.47
N ILE A 124 -5.69 -1.42 -8.47
CA ILE A 124 -4.36 -0.86 -8.19
C ILE A 124 -4.02 0.37 -9.04
N ILE A 125 -4.53 0.47 -10.28
CA ILE A 125 -4.26 1.58 -11.20
C ILE A 125 -4.64 2.92 -10.56
N PHE A 126 -5.74 2.94 -9.80
CA PHE A 126 -6.22 4.14 -9.12
C PHE A 126 -5.39 4.52 -7.88
N LEU A 127 -4.58 3.60 -7.35
CA LEU A 127 -3.64 3.90 -6.27
C LEU A 127 -2.30 4.45 -6.79
N ILE A 128 -1.95 4.19 -8.05
CA ILE A 128 -0.64 4.56 -8.62
C ILE A 128 -0.35 6.06 -8.53
N PRO A 129 -1.28 7.00 -8.85
CA PRO A 129 -1.00 8.42 -8.76
C PRO A 129 -0.65 8.87 -7.33
N ALA A 130 -1.43 8.42 -6.34
CA ALA A 130 -1.17 8.71 -4.94
C ALA A 130 0.14 8.06 -4.46
N PHE A 131 0.41 6.82 -4.88
CA PHE A 131 1.66 6.13 -4.59
C PHE A 131 2.88 6.91 -5.12
N LYS A 132 2.83 7.36 -6.38
CA LYS A 132 3.89 8.18 -7.00
C LYS A 132 4.07 9.51 -6.28
N ALA A 133 2.97 10.20 -5.95
CA ALA A 133 3.00 11.48 -5.25
C ALA A 133 3.63 11.35 -3.85
N LEU A 134 3.24 10.33 -3.09
CA LEU A 134 3.81 10.08 -1.76
C LEU A 134 5.30 9.73 -1.85
N ASN A 135 5.69 8.85 -2.78
CA ASN A 135 7.09 8.52 -3.00
C ASN A 135 7.92 9.76 -3.35
N TYR A 136 7.42 10.62 -4.24
CA TYR A 136 8.09 11.87 -4.59
C TYR A 136 8.28 12.76 -3.37
N ALA A 137 7.22 12.95 -2.57
CA ALA A 137 7.27 13.78 -1.37
C ALA A 137 8.26 13.22 -0.33
N GLN A 138 8.27 11.90 -0.12
CA GLN A 138 9.20 11.25 0.80
C GLN A 138 10.64 11.32 0.31
N LYS A 139 10.91 11.28 -1.01
CA LYS A 139 12.27 11.44 -1.56
C LYS A 139 12.92 12.78 -1.20
N GLN A 140 12.14 13.80 -0.89
CA GLN A 140 12.69 15.10 -0.44
C GLN A 140 13.14 15.10 1.01
N LEU A 141 12.78 14.07 1.78
CA LEU A 141 13.35 13.86 3.10
C LEU A 141 14.77 13.32 2.93
N ASN A 142 15.75 14.03 3.49
CA ASN A 142 17.18 13.64 3.48
C ASN A 142 17.46 12.26 4.12
N THR A 143 16.46 11.65 4.77
CA THR A 143 16.54 10.38 5.50
C THR A 143 15.90 9.20 4.78
N THR A 144 15.35 9.41 3.58
CA THR A 144 14.64 8.36 2.83
C THR A 144 15.59 7.34 2.23
N ILE A 145 15.22 6.06 2.31
CA ILE A 145 16.03 4.93 1.85
C ILE A 145 15.27 4.20 0.74
N GLU A 146 15.86 4.09 -0.44
CA GLU A 146 15.30 3.27 -1.52
C GLU A 146 15.54 1.79 -1.23
N GLN A 147 14.46 1.02 -1.22
CA GLN A 147 14.52 -0.42 -0.98
C GLN A 147 14.49 -1.20 -2.29
N GLU A 148 15.68 -1.45 -2.83
CA GLU A 148 15.88 -2.25 -4.04
C GLU A 148 15.43 -3.71 -3.84
N LYS A 149 15.99 -4.40 -2.83
CA LYS A 149 15.73 -5.82 -2.58
C LYS A 149 14.39 -6.08 -1.88
N PHE A 150 13.79 -7.24 -2.12
CA PHE A 150 12.63 -7.67 -1.34
C PHE A 150 13.05 -7.96 0.10
N ASN A 151 12.26 -7.50 1.07
CA ASN A 151 12.49 -7.85 2.47
C ASN A 151 11.84 -9.21 2.79
N THR A 152 12.14 -9.78 3.96
CA THR A 152 11.62 -11.10 4.35
C THR A 152 10.08 -11.20 4.28
N PRO A 153 9.30 -10.23 4.79
CA PRO A 153 7.84 -10.26 4.64
C PRO A 153 7.37 -10.25 3.17
N GLN A 154 8.01 -9.46 2.31
CA GLN A 154 7.69 -9.43 0.87
C GLN A 154 8.03 -10.75 0.19
N ILE A 155 9.15 -11.39 0.55
CA ILE A 155 9.53 -12.70 0.00
C ILE A 155 8.51 -13.77 0.39
N ILE A 156 8.10 -13.81 1.67
CA ILE A 156 7.05 -14.72 2.14
C ILE A 156 5.75 -14.49 1.38
N LEU A 157 5.36 -13.22 1.21
CA LEU A 157 4.16 -12.85 0.45
C LEU A 157 4.24 -13.31 -1.02
N ILE A 158 5.41 -13.20 -1.65
CA ILE A 158 5.65 -13.66 -3.02
C ILE A 158 5.52 -15.18 -3.13
N ILE A 159 6.08 -15.94 -2.18
CA ILE A 159 5.99 -17.41 -2.19
C ILE A 159 4.53 -17.85 -2.07
N ILE A 160 3.80 -17.33 -1.09
CA ILE A 160 2.39 -17.67 -0.86
C ILE A 160 1.54 -17.26 -2.07
N GLY A 161 1.73 -16.03 -2.55
CA GLY A 161 1.03 -15.50 -3.72
C GLY A 161 1.27 -16.33 -4.97
N SER A 162 2.52 -16.73 -5.24
CA SER A 162 2.88 -17.59 -6.37
C SER A 162 2.16 -18.94 -6.33
N ILE A 163 2.10 -19.57 -5.15
CA ILE A 163 1.38 -20.83 -4.96
C ILE A 163 -0.11 -20.65 -5.27
N MET A 164 -0.74 -19.60 -4.76
CA MET A 164 -2.15 -19.31 -5.03
C MET A 164 -2.43 -19.04 -6.51
N TRP A 165 -1.56 -18.29 -7.20
CA TRP A 165 -1.67 -18.07 -8.65
C TRP A 165 -1.58 -19.39 -9.43
N LEU A 166 -0.67 -20.30 -9.06
CA LEU A 166 -0.60 -21.62 -9.69
C LEU A 166 -1.89 -22.42 -9.50
N LEU A 167 -2.50 -22.38 -8.32
CA LEU A 167 -3.79 -23.05 -8.07
C LEU A 167 -4.91 -22.48 -8.94
N ILE A 168 -4.97 -21.16 -9.11
CA ILE A 168 -5.95 -20.49 -9.99
C ILE A 168 -5.74 -20.90 -11.45
N LEU A 169 -4.50 -20.91 -11.93
CA LEU A 169 -4.19 -21.33 -13.29
C LEU A 169 -4.57 -22.79 -13.54
N VAL A 170 -4.27 -23.69 -12.59
CA VAL A 170 -4.69 -25.11 -12.68
C VAL A 170 -6.21 -25.21 -12.70
N SER A 171 -6.92 -24.44 -11.87
CA SER A 171 -8.39 -24.41 -11.87
C SER A 171 -8.95 -24.00 -13.23
N PHE A 172 -8.36 -22.98 -13.89
CA PHE A 172 -8.78 -22.58 -15.23
C PHE A 172 -8.49 -23.63 -16.31
N VAL A 173 -7.36 -24.32 -16.22
CA VAL A 173 -7.05 -25.42 -17.15
C VAL A 173 -8.06 -26.56 -17.00
N ILE A 174 -8.39 -26.94 -15.76
CA ILE A 174 -9.42 -27.97 -15.50
C ILE A 174 -10.77 -27.50 -16.04
N LEU A 175 -11.22 -26.29 -15.72
CA LEU A 175 -12.50 -25.77 -16.21
C LEU A 175 -12.59 -25.79 -17.74
N PHE A 176 -11.50 -25.43 -18.43
CA PHE A 176 -11.43 -25.44 -19.89
C PHE A 176 -11.47 -26.85 -20.48
N LEU A 177 -10.88 -27.85 -19.81
CA LEU A 177 -10.87 -29.24 -20.27
C LEU A 177 -12.20 -29.98 -20.09
N TYR A 178 -13.05 -29.51 -19.17
CA TYR A 178 -14.34 -30.13 -18.83
C TYR A 178 -15.55 -29.37 -19.43
N GLN A 179 -15.32 -28.29 -20.19
CA GLN A 179 -16.31 -27.67 -21.08
C GLN A 179 -16.28 -28.33 -22.46
#